data_AF-A0A815WS66-F1
#
_entry.id   AF-A0A815WS66-F1
#
_cell.length_a   1.000
_cell.length_b   1.000
_cell.length_c   1.000
_cell.angle_alpha   90.00
_cell.angle_beta   90.00
_cell.angle_gamma   90.00
#
_symmetry.space_group_name_H-M   'P 1'
#
loop_
_entity.id
_entity.type
_entity.pdbx_description
1 polymer ?
#
loop_
_entity_poly.entity_id
_entity_poly.type
_entity_poly.pdbx_seq_one_letter_code
_entity_poly.pdbx_strand_id
1 'polypeptide(L)'
;MEKFEYRAYIKTRVLLGKSATEIANELNLAHADQAPKYRTVSKWVALFREGREELNDGLRSGRPITVHTSANIELVRQITEIDPHSTFDDIMAESSINRYTLGEIIHDSLGLRKLASRWIPHELTDKNRNDRVQACRENLAKFKEGKWRLCDVITGDESWFYLRQIGHKSLTPAG
;
A
#
# COMPACT_ATOMS: atom_id res chain seq x y z
N MET A 1 -19.02 17.58 -25.76
CA MET A 1 -18.57 16.22 -26.10
C MET A 1 -17.24 15.98 -25.39
N GLU A 2 -17.17 14.90 -24.60
CA GLU A 2 -15.98 14.51 -23.85
C GLU A 2 -14.86 14.04 -24.80
N LYS A 3 -13.59 14.14 -24.38
CA LYS A 3 -12.43 13.77 -25.23
C LYS A 3 -12.51 12.34 -25.75
N PHE A 4 -13.11 11.45 -24.95
CA PHE A 4 -13.33 10.05 -25.28
C PHE A 4 -14.26 9.87 -26.49
N GLU A 5 -15.36 10.64 -26.54
CA GLU A 5 -16.38 10.54 -27.57
C GLU A 5 -15.83 10.94 -28.95
N TYR A 6 -15.02 12.00 -29.01
CA TYR A 6 -14.33 12.39 -30.23
C TYR A 6 -13.39 11.29 -30.75
N ARG A 7 -12.68 10.60 -29.86
CA ARG A 7 -11.74 9.53 -30.24
C ARG A 7 -12.48 8.29 -30.72
N ALA A 8 -13.60 7.95 -30.07
CA ALA A 8 -14.47 6.87 -30.53
C ALA A 8 -15.00 7.14 -31.94
N TYR A 9 -15.46 8.36 -32.20
CA TYR A 9 -15.91 8.79 -33.53
C TYR A 9 -14.80 8.68 -34.58
N ILE A 10 -13.60 9.21 -34.26
CA ILE A 10 -12.44 9.13 -35.16
C ILE A 10 -12.09 7.67 -35.47
N LYS A 11 -12.08 6.78 -34.46
CA LYS A 11 -11.79 5.34 -34.64
C LYS A 11 -12.77 4.69 -35.62
N THR A 12 -14.07 4.89 -35.43
CA THR A 12 -15.10 4.35 -36.32
C THR A 12 -14.94 4.88 -37.75
N ARG A 13 -14.64 6.18 -37.93
CA ARG A 13 -14.43 6.75 -39.27
C ARG A 13 -13.18 6.25 -39.97
N VAL A 14 -12.10 6.00 -39.22
CA VAL A 14 -10.89 5.39 -39.76
C VAL A 14 -11.16 3.97 -40.26
N LEU A 15 -11.94 3.17 -39.52
CA LEU A 15 -12.38 1.84 -39.95
C LEU A 15 -13.23 1.88 -41.23
N LEU A 16 -14.02 2.94 -41.41
CA LEU A 16 -14.79 3.20 -42.63
C LEU A 16 -13.94 3.79 -43.79
N GLY A 17 -12.61 3.87 -43.64
CA GLY A 17 -11.70 4.31 -44.69
C GLY A 17 -11.62 5.83 -44.90
N LYS A 18 -12.18 6.63 -43.99
CA LYS A 18 -12.17 8.10 -44.12
C LYS A 18 -10.79 8.70 -43.86
N SER A 19 -10.50 9.79 -44.55
CA SER A 19 -9.27 10.57 -44.37
C SER A 19 -9.37 11.50 -43.16
N ALA A 20 -8.22 11.90 -42.60
CA ALA A 20 -8.17 12.82 -41.45
C ALA A 20 -8.83 14.18 -41.75
N THR A 21 -8.76 14.64 -43.00
CA THR A 21 -9.37 15.89 -43.46
C THR A 21 -10.89 15.82 -43.46
N GLU A 22 -11.46 14.72 -43.99
CA GLU A 22 -12.91 14.50 -43.95
C GLU A 22 -13.43 14.44 -42.51
N ILE A 23 -12.73 13.69 -41.64
CA ILE A 23 -13.12 13.54 -40.23
C ILE A 23 -13.05 14.88 -39.50
N ALA A 24 -12.02 15.68 -39.73
CA ALA A 24 -11.90 17.01 -39.12
C ALA A 24 -13.00 17.96 -39.60
N ASN A 25 -13.37 17.90 -40.88
CA ASN A 25 -14.46 18.70 -41.43
C ASN A 25 -15.82 18.28 -40.86
N GLU A 26 -16.10 16.99 -40.75
CA GLU A 26 -17.31 16.46 -40.11
C GLU A 26 -17.42 16.90 -38.65
N LEU A 27 -16.32 16.81 -37.89
CA LEU A 27 -16.27 17.25 -36.49
C LEU A 27 -16.46 18.76 -36.36
N ASN A 28 -15.86 19.56 -37.24
CA ASN A 28 -16.04 21.01 -37.27
C ASN A 28 -17.49 21.38 -37.65
N LEU A 29 -18.11 20.67 -38.59
CA LEU A 29 -19.51 20.90 -38.96
C LEU A 29 -20.47 20.59 -37.80
N ALA A 30 -20.22 19.53 -37.05
CA ALA A 30 -21.08 19.11 -35.95
C ALA A 30 -20.87 19.90 -34.65
N HIS A 31 -19.63 20.34 -34.37
CA HIS A 31 -19.25 20.88 -33.05
C HIS A 31 -18.58 22.26 -33.08
N ALA A 32 -18.35 22.83 -34.27
CA ALA A 32 -17.77 24.17 -34.47
C ALA A 32 -16.57 24.43 -33.54
N ASP A 33 -16.65 25.44 -32.67
CA ASP A 33 -15.55 25.86 -31.79
C ASP A 33 -15.15 24.80 -30.75
N GLN A 34 -16.02 23.84 -30.45
CA GLN A 34 -15.74 22.75 -29.52
C GLN A 34 -15.03 21.55 -30.19
N ALA A 35 -14.88 21.59 -31.52
CA ALA A 35 -14.28 20.50 -32.27
C ALA A 35 -12.75 20.39 -32.02
N PRO A 36 -12.20 19.16 -32.02
CA PRO A 36 -10.75 18.97 -31.95
C PRO A 36 -10.07 19.57 -33.18
N LYS A 37 -8.97 20.30 -32.95
CA LYS A 37 -8.14 20.82 -34.05
C LYS A 37 -7.66 19.68 -34.96
N TYR A 38 -7.49 19.99 -36.25
CA TYR A 38 -7.01 19.04 -37.27
C TYR A 38 -5.77 18.25 -36.85
N ARG A 39 -4.78 18.88 -36.18
CA ARG A 39 -3.58 18.19 -35.67
C ARG A 39 -3.93 17.06 -34.70
N THR A 40 -4.90 17.26 -33.82
CA THR A 40 -5.36 16.23 -32.88
C THR A 40 -6.04 15.09 -33.63
N VAL A 41 -6.92 15.41 -34.58
CA VAL A 41 -7.61 14.41 -35.42
C VAL A 41 -6.60 13.58 -36.20
N SER A 42 -5.66 14.22 -36.90
CA SER A 42 -4.62 13.58 -37.69
C SER A 42 -3.74 12.65 -36.84
N LYS A 43 -3.33 13.09 -35.64
CA LYS A 43 -2.58 12.24 -34.70
C LYS A 43 -3.35 10.98 -34.32
N TRP A 44 -4.64 11.10 -33.99
CA TRP A 44 -5.45 9.93 -33.63
C TRP A 44 -5.73 9.01 -34.81
N VAL A 45 -5.94 9.57 -36.01
CA VAL A 45 -6.06 8.78 -37.24
C VAL A 45 -4.80 7.95 -37.50
N ALA A 46 -3.61 8.54 -37.35
CA ALA A 46 -2.35 7.82 -37.49
C ALA A 46 -2.24 6.68 -36.47
N LEU A 47 -2.49 6.96 -35.19
CA LEU A 47 -2.44 5.96 -34.11
C LEU A 47 -3.41 4.79 -34.36
N PHE A 48 -4.62 5.06 -34.85
CA PHE A 48 -5.59 4.00 -35.15
C PHE A 48 -5.20 3.19 -36.39
N ARG A 49 -4.57 3.82 -37.40
CA ARG A 49 -4.00 3.09 -38.55
C ARG A 49 -2.81 2.21 -38.18
N GLU A 50 -2.05 2.63 -37.18
CA GLU A 50 -0.95 1.86 -36.57
C GLU A 50 -1.44 0.74 -35.63
N GLY A 51 -2.76 0.55 -35.50
CA GLY A 51 -3.35 -0.58 -34.77
C GLY A 51 -3.65 -0.31 -33.29
N ARG A 52 -3.58 0.94 -32.82
CA ARG A 52 -3.99 1.27 -31.44
C ARG A 52 -5.49 1.05 -31.25
N GLU A 53 -5.91 0.36 -30.18
CA GLU A 53 -7.34 0.16 -29.90
C GLU A 53 -7.89 1.05 -28.78
N GLU A 54 -7.03 1.49 -27.87
CA GLU A 54 -7.41 2.27 -26.68
C GLU A 54 -7.81 3.70 -27.02
N LEU A 55 -8.92 4.16 -26.44
CA LEU A 55 -9.42 5.53 -26.59
C LEU A 55 -8.89 6.48 -25.50
N ASN A 56 -8.42 5.94 -24.37
CA ASN A 56 -7.91 6.74 -23.26
C ASN A 56 -6.52 7.30 -23.56
N ASP A 57 -6.13 8.34 -22.82
CA ASP A 57 -4.72 8.74 -22.81
C ASP A 57 -3.91 7.58 -22.23
N GLY A 58 -2.77 7.28 -22.85
CA GLY A 58 -1.81 6.36 -22.23
C GLY A 58 -1.30 6.92 -20.90
N LEU A 59 -0.62 6.07 -20.12
CA LEU A 59 0.06 6.51 -18.91
C LEU A 59 0.95 7.71 -19.24
N ARG A 60 0.63 8.87 -18.65
CA ARG A 60 1.46 10.06 -18.79
C ARG A 60 2.70 9.81 -17.94
N SER A 61 3.88 10.01 -18.52
CA SER A 61 5.09 10.21 -17.72
C SER A 61 4.92 11.53 -16.97
N GLY A 62 4.37 11.46 -15.77
CA GLY A 62 4.44 12.55 -14.82
C GLY A 62 5.89 12.83 -14.44
N ARG A 63 6.14 13.94 -13.74
CA ARG A 63 7.42 14.13 -13.06
C ARG A 63 7.59 12.92 -12.12
N PRO A 64 8.70 12.17 -12.19
CA PRO A 64 8.98 11.17 -11.17
C PRO A 64 8.93 11.90 -9.83
N ILE A 65 8.13 11.43 -8.90
CA ILE A 65 8.36 11.78 -7.50
C ILE A 65 9.71 11.14 -7.22
N THR A 66 10.78 11.93 -7.34
CA THR A 66 12.20 11.50 -7.28
C THR A 66 12.53 10.75 -6.01
N VAL A 67 11.58 10.67 -5.08
CA VAL A 67 11.73 10.12 -3.75
C VAL A 67 11.10 8.73 -3.60
N HIS A 68 10.20 8.32 -4.51
CA HIS A 68 9.60 6.96 -4.60
C HIS A 68 10.31 6.08 -5.63
N THR A 69 11.63 6.12 -5.67
CA THR A 69 12.37 5.16 -6.49
C THR A 69 12.27 3.77 -5.85
N SER A 70 12.22 2.72 -6.67
CA SER A 70 12.27 1.34 -6.16
C SER A 70 13.48 1.10 -5.26
N ALA A 71 14.61 1.77 -5.55
CA ALA A 71 15.82 1.74 -4.73
C ALA A 71 15.59 2.32 -3.32
N ASN A 72 14.91 3.47 -3.20
CA ASN A 72 14.62 4.08 -1.89
C ASN A 72 13.65 3.24 -1.07
N ILE A 73 12.62 2.68 -1.72
CA ILE A 73 11.65 1.79 -1.06
C ILE A 73 12.36 0.56 -0.51
N GLU A 74 13.26 -0.04 -1.30
CA GLU A 74 14.01 -1.21 -0.89
C GLU A 74 15.02 -0.89 0.22
N LEU A 75 15.67 0.27 0.17
CA LEU A 75 16.57 0.72 1.23
C LEU A 75 15.82 0.86 2.57
N VAL A 76 14.67 1.54 2.57
CA VAL A 76 13.83 1.69 3.78
C VAL A 76 13.36 0.34 4.28
N ARG A 77 12.95 -0.57 3.39
CA ARG A 77 12.56 -1.94 3.75
C ARG A 77 13.68 -2.63 4.52
N GLN A 78 14.89 -2.63 3.98
CA GLN A 78 16.04 -3.30 4.60
C GLN A 78 16.34 -2.77 6.00
N ILE A 79 16.33 -1.45 6.18
CA ILE A 79 16.55 -0.84 7.51
C ILE A 79 15.46 -1.31 8.49
N THR A 80 14.19 -1.28 8.08
CA THR A 80 13.07 -1.70 8.95
C THR A 80 13.03 -3.20 9.23
N GLU A 81 13.61 -4.04 8.37
CA GLU A 81 13.70 -5.49 8.58
C GLU A 81 14.87 -5.86 9.50
N ILE A 82 15.99 -5.11 9.44
CA ILE A 82 17.14 -5.27 10.34
C ILE A 82 16.75 -4.86 11.77
N ASP A 83 16.14 -3.68 11.91
CA ASP A 83 15.68 -3.18 13.19
C ASP A 83 14.25 -2.60 13.11
N PRO A 84 13.24 -3.39 13.51
CA PRO A 84 11.85 -2.94 13.58
C PRO A 84 11.59 -1.81 14.60
N HIS A 85 12.58 -1.46 15.44
CA HIS A 85 12.47 -0.40 16.44
C HIS A 85 13.11 0.92 16.01
N SER A 86 13.73 0.97 14.83
CA SER A 86 14.33 2.18 14.27
C SER A 86 13.30 3.31 14.18
N THR A 87 13.70 4.49 14.66
CA THR A 87 12.87 5.68 14.58
C THR A 87 12.92 6.28 13.18
N PHE A 88 12.01 7.22 12.89
CA PHE A 88 12.09 7.97 11.64
C PHE A 88 13.43 8.69 11.51
N ASP A 89 13.99 9.19 12.61
CA ASP A 89 15.24 9.95 12.56
C ASP A 89 16.44 9.04 12.25
N ASP A 90 16.44 7.80 12.77
CA ASP A 90 17.46 6.79 12.46
C ASP A 90 17.43 6.42 10.98
N ILE A 91 16.23 6.11 10.45
CA ILE A 91 16.07 5.75 9.03
C ILE A 91 16.42 6.93 8.12
N MET A 92 16.07 8.16 8.50
CA MET A 92 16.45 9.36 7.74
C MET A 92 17.97 9.54 7.70
N ALA A 93 18.66 9.34 8.83
CA ALA A 93 20.12 9.46 8.91
C ALA A 93 20.83 8.44 8.02
N GLU A 94 20.31 7.22 7.93
CA GLU A 94 20.90 6.15 7.11
C GLU A 94 20.54 6.27 5.62
N SER A 95 19.29 6.59 5.30
CA SER A 95 18.81 6.62 3.91
C SER A 95 18.96 7.98 3.21
N SER A 96 19.22 9.06 3.96
CA SER A 96 19.15 10.46 3.47
C SER A 96 17.80 10.84 2.86
N ILE A 97 16.73 10.09 3.16
CA ILE A 97 15.36 10.39 2.74
C ILE A 97 14.75 11.37 3.72
N ASN A 98 13.96 12.33 3.23
CA ASN A 98 13.28 13.28 4.12
C ASN A 98 12.09 12.62 4.84
N ARG A 99 11.69 13.20 5.98
CA ARG A 99 10.63 12.66 6.85
C ARG A 99 9.29 12.42 6.14
N TYR A 100 8.89 13.35 5.27
CA TYR A 100 7.60 13.28 4.59
C TYR A 100 7.56 12.07 3.66
N THR A 101 8.57 11.93 2.80
CA THR A 101 8.68 10.78 1.91
C THR A 101 8.83 9.48 2.69
N LEU A 102 9.63 9.47 3.76
CA LEU A 102 9.76 8.28 4.58
C LEU A 102 8.40 7.82 5.12
N GLY A 103 7.54 8.76 5.52
CA GLY A 103 6.15 8.48 5.91
C GLY A 103 5.34 7.81 4.80
N GLU A 104 5.36 8.36 3.59
CA GLU A 104 4.69 7.76 2.42
C GLU A 104 5.26 6.37 2.06
N ILE A 105 6.58 6.19 2.13
CA ILE A 105 7.20 4.88 1.86
C ILE A 105 6.76 3.86 2.91
N ILE A 106 6.88 4.18 4.21
CA ILE A 106 6.54 3.26 5.30
C ILE A 106 5.05 2.91 5.25
N HIS A 107 4.16 3.89 5.09
CA HIS A 107 2.72 3.66 5.18
C HIS A 107 2.09 3.21 3.86
N ASP A 108 2.36 3.91 2.76
CA ASP A 108 1.65 3.68 1.49
C ASP A 108 2.33 2.61 0.63
N SER A 109 3.67 2.59 0.62
CA SER A 109 4.43 1.66 -0.22
C SER A 109 4.73 0.31 0.46
N LEU A 110 5.10 0.34 1.75
CA LEU A 110 5.42 -0.86 2.53
C LEU A 110 4.25 -1.39 3.36
N GLY A 111 3.21 -0.57 3.60
CA GLY A 111 2.05 -0.98 4.41
C GLY A 111 2.36 -1.18 5.90
N LEU A 112 3.44 -0.59 6.39
CA LEU A 112 3.89 -0.72 7.77
C LEU A 112 3.15 0.26 8.68
N ARG A 113 3.00 -0.15 9.94
CA ARG A 113 2.38 0.66 10.99
C ARG A 113 3.18 0.56 12.28
N LYS A 114 3.24 1.66 13.03
CA LYS A 114 3.83 1.66 14.36
C LYS A 114 2.94 0.87 15.32
N LEU A 115 3.52 -0.15 15.96
CA LEU A 115 2.91 -0.87 17.06
C LEU A 115 3.76 -0.69 18.32
N ALA A 116 3.11 -0.63 19.48
CA ALA A 116 3.83 -0.67 20.75
C ALA A 116 4.27 -2.11 21.05
N SER A 117 5.54 -2.29 21.41
CA SER A 117 6.05 -3.56 21.91
C SER A 117 5.25 -4.01 23.13
N ARG A 118 5.03 -5.33 23.25
CA ARG A 118 4.38 -5.91 24.42
C ARG A 118 5.43 -6.13 25.51
N TRP A 119 5.06 -5.79 26.73
CA TRP A 119 5.90 -6.10 27.89
C TRP A 119 5.93 -7.62 28.10
N ILE A 120 7.13 -8.18 28.26
CA ILE A 120 7.36 -9.59 28.53
C ILE A 120 7.83 -9.71 29.98
N PRO A 121 7.20 -10.55 30.83
CA PRO A 121 7.49 -10.58 32.27
C PRO A 121 8.91 -10.96 32.66
N HIS A 122 9.56 -11.79 31.87
CA HIS A 122 10.91 -12.27 32.14
C HIS A 122 11.64 -12.52 30.82
N GLU A 123 12.96 -12.34 30.83
CA GLU A 123 13.80 -12.84 29.76
C GLU A 123 14.01 -14.35 29.96
N LEU A 124 13.69 -15.15 28.94
CA LEU A 124 13.83 -16.60 29.02
C LEU A 124 15.22 -17.02 28.59
N THR A 125 15.88 -17.84 29.42
CA THR A 125 17.07 -18.59 29.01
C THR A 125 16.68 -19.68 28.00
N ASP A 126 17.65 -20.16 27.22
CA ASP A 126 17.39 -21.23 26.24
C ASP A 126 16.94 -22.53 26.90
N LYS A 127 17.47 -22.83 28.09
CA LYS A 127 16.98 -23.94 28.91
C LYS A 127 15.51 -23.77 29.26
N ASN A 128 15.12 -22.60 29.79
CA ASN A 128 13.71 -22.34 30.14
C ASN A 128 12.79 -22.41 28.92
N ARG A 129 13.25 -21.95 27.74
CA ARG A 129 12.50 -22.10 26.48
C ARG A 129 12.27 -23.57 26.14
N ASN A 130 13.33 -24.38 26.17
CA ASN A 130 13.27 -25.80 25.84
C ASN A 130 12.36 -26.56 26.80
N ASP A 131 12.53 -26.35 28.11
CA ASP A 131 11.72 -27.00 29.15
C ASP A 131 10.23 -26.66 29.00
N ARG A 132 9.90 -25.40 28.71
CA ARG A 132 8.51 -24.96 28.46
C ARG A 132 7.93 -25.61 27.20
N VAL A 133 8.66 -25.65 26.10
CA VAL A 133 8.21 -26.28 24.85
C VAL A 133 7.97 -27.77 25.07
N GLN A 134 8.87 -28.44 25.80
CA GLN A 134 8.75 -29.86 26.12
C GLN A 134 7.51 -30.14 26.98
N ALA A 135 7.32 -29.39 28.07
CA ALA A 135 6.13 -29.50 28.92
C ALA A 135 4.83 -29.26 28.12
N CYS A 136 4.81 -28.26 27.23
CA CYS A 136 3.66 -28.01 26.36
C CYS A 136 3.37 -29.18 25.40
N ARG A 137 4.41 -29.79 24.82
CA ARG A 137 4.24 -30.97 23.93
C ARG A 137 3.66 -32.16 24.69
N GLU A 138 4.17 -32.43 25.89
CA GLU A 138 3.68 -33.51 26.75
C GLU A 138 2.22 -33.29 27.17
N ASN A 139 1.88 -32.06 27.57
CA ASN A 139 0.51 -31.70 27.90
C ASN A 139 -0.41 -31.87 26.69
N LEU A 140 0.01 -31.38 25.51
CA LEU A 140 -0.76 -31.53 24.28
C LEU A 140 -0.98 -33.00 23.90
N ALA A 141 0.02 -33.87 24.08
CA ALA A 141 -0.11 -35.30 23.85
C ALA A 141 -1.16 -35.93 24.78
N LYS A 142 -1.15 -35.60 26.08
CA LYS A 142 -2.15 -36.08 27.05
C LYS A 142 -3.58 -35.69 26.65
N PHE A 143 -3.78 -34.48 26.13
CA PHE A 143 -5.08 -34.04 25.62
C PHE A 143 -5.49 -34.80 24.34
N LYS A 144 -4.56 -35.00 23.40
CA LYS A 144 -4.84 -35.73 22.15
C LYS A 144 -5.15 -37.21 22.38
N GLU A 145 -4.46 -37.84 23.34
CA GLU A 145 -4.68 -39.23 23.74
C GLU A 145 -5.96 -39.41 24.57
N GLY A 146 -6.67 -38.33 24.90
CA GLY A 146 -7.89 -38.36 25.72
C GLY A 146 -7.64 -38.69 27.18
N LYS A 147 -6.37 -38.70 27.63
CA LYS A 147 -6.00 -38.95 29.03
C LYS A 147 -6.49 -37.82 29.93
N TRP A 148 -6.44 -36.57 29.44
CA TRP A 148 -6.90 -35.38 30.15
C TRP A 148 -7.96 -34.63 29.35
N ARG A 149 -8.94 -34.04 30.03
CA ARG A 149 -9.86 -33.02 29.49
C ARG A 149 -9.67 -31.72 30.26
N LEU A 150 -10.02 -30.59 29.65
CA LEU A 150 -9.86 -29.29 30.29
C LEU A 150 -10.70 -29.17 31.58
N CYS A 151 -11.86 -29.85 31.64
CA CYS A 151 -12.71 -29.89 32.82
C CYS A 151 -12.13 -30.73 33.98
N ASP A 152 -11.07 -31.50 33.75
CA ASP A 152 -10.42 -32.30 34.79
C ASP A 152 -9.27 -31.54 35.49
N VAL A 153 -8.95 -30.32 35.02
CA VAL A 153 -7.84 -29.51 35.54
C VAL A 153 -8.35 -28.46 36.52
N ILE A 154 -7.89 -28.53 37.77
CA ILE A 154 -8.08 -27.49 38.78
C ILE A 154 -6.76 -26.71 38.90
N THR A 155 -6.82 -25.38 38.84
CA THR A 155 -5.67 -24.49 38.96
C THR A 155 -5.97 -23.37 39.96
N GLY A 156 -4.92 -22.83 40.59
CA GLY A 156 -4.98 -21.70 41.50
C GLY A 156 -3.66 -20.93 41.44
N ASP A 157 -3.75 -19.61 41.61
CA ASP A 157 -2.61 -18.70 41.71
C ASP A 157 -2.97 -17.57 42.68
N GLU A 158 -1.98 -16.92 43.26
CA GLU A 158 -2.16 -15.83 44.20
C GLU A 158 -1.93 -14.49 43.51
N SER A 159 -2.77 -13.49 43.81
CA SER A 159 -2.66 -12.15 43.23
C SER A 159 -2.83 -11.08 44.29
N TRP A 160 -1.98 -10.05 44.21
CA TRP A 160 -2.08 -8.89 45.09
C TRP A 160 -3.17 -7.93 44.61
N PHE A 161 -4.04 -7.51 45.52
CA PHE A 161 -5.07 -6.51 45.25
C PHE A 161 -4.72 -5.19 45.94
N TYR A 162 -4.45 -4.16 45.13
CA TYR A 162 -4.08 -2.83 45.61
C TYR A 162 -5.23 -1.85 45.39
N LEU A 163 -5.51 -1.00 46.38
CA LEU A 163 -6.39 0.16 46.21
C LEU A 163 -5.62 1.26 45.48
N ARG A 164 -5.87 1.44 44.17
CA ARG A 164 -5.22 2.46 43.33
C ARG A 164 -6.24 3.30 42.58
N GLN A 165 -6.05 4.63 42.59
CA GLN A 165 -6.71 5.53 41.63
C GLN A 165 -5.95 5.49 40.29
N ILE A 166 -6.67 5.13 39.22
CA ILE A 166 -6.14 5.14 37.85
C ILE A 166 -6.43 6.52 37.26
N GLY A 167 -5.40 7.22 36.79
CA GLY A 167 -5.57 8.52 36.14
C GLY A 167 -6.30 8.40 34.81
N HIS A 168 -7.28 9.27 34.58
CA HIS A 168 -7.93 9.39 33.27
C HIS A 168 -7.06 10.25 32.33
N LYS A 169 -6.93 9.83 31.07
CA LYS A 169 -6.34 10.68 30.04
C LYS A 169 -7.32 11.81 29.70
N SER A 170 -6.87 13.06 29.86
CA SER A 170 -7.59 14.22 29.34
C SER A 170 -7.55 14.22 27.81
N LEU A 171 -8.71 14.34 27.17
CA LEU A 171 -8.82 14.57 25.74
C LEU A 171 -8.47 16.05 25.45
N THR A 172 -7.19 16.36 25.28
CA THR A 172 -6.80 17.63 24.66
C THR A 172 -6.81 17.45 23.14
N PRO A 173 -7.49 18.32 22.37
CA PRO A 173 -7.40 18.30 20.91
C PRO A 173 -5.95 18.55 20.49
N ALA A 174 -5.44 17.75 19.57
CA ALA A 174 -4.15 18.01 18.94
C ALA A 174 -4.26 19.33 18.16
N GLY A 175 -3.41 20.30 18.51
CA GLY A 175 -3.24 21.54 17.76
C GLY A 175 -2.40 21.35 16.51
#